data_AF-A0A258ZC25-F1
#
_entry.id   AF-A0A258ZC25-F1
#
_cell.length_a   1.000
_cell.length_b   1.000
_cell.length_c   1.000
_cell.angle_alpha   90.00
_cell.angle_beta   90.00
_cell.angle_gamma   90.00
#
_symmetry.space_group_name_H-M   'P 1'
#
loop_
_entity.id
_entity.type
_entity.pdbx_description
1 polymer ?
#
loop_
_entity_poly.entity_id
_entity_poly.type
_entity_poly.pdbx_seq_one_letter_code
_entity_poly.pdbx_strand_id
1 'polypeptide(L)'
;MNMMQQVLPVLGQVLLMSVLLAMLAGKYVQDIRKRWLMVAILLVMGFSIPLNGLSTAQWLRTLLGDLSVITLVIFANIVAQRLFGLDLLHPVARSNLLRGIVLAGVLLYPLALGLGSIDSYATGFAPLWMVLLLCATSVMVWFRGQRDLAIVLLLPVAAFNLRLLESANLWDYLLDPVLFFYALVQLVASKNFGHFKLDYSDAKVKNR
;
A
#
# COMPACT_ATOMS: atom_id res chain seq x y z
N MET A 1 19.36 -5.12 -14.82
CA MET A 1 18.00 -5.19 -14.25
C MET A 1 17.76 -6.60 -13.76
N ASN A 2 17.45 -6.80 -12.48
CA ASN A 2 17.15 -8.15 -11.98
C ASN A 2 15.72 -8.56 -12.39
N MET A 3 15.41 -9.85 -12.40
CA MET A 3 14.08 -10.35 -12.81
C MET A 3 12.96 -9.77 -11.94
N MET A 4 13.21 -9.57 -10.64
CA MET A 4 12.24 -9.03 -9.70
C MET A 4 11.84 -7.59 -10.04
N GLN A 5 12.80 -6.75 -10.46
CA GLN A 5 12.57 -5.36 -10.88
C GLN A 5 11.68 -5.26 -12.13
N GLN A 6 11.66 -6.28 -12.98
CA GLN A 6 10.77 -6.31 -14.14
C GLN A 6 9.38 -6.83 -13.79
N VAL A 7 9.33 -7.88 -12.97
CA VAL A 7 8.08 -8.62 -12.67
C VAL A 7 7.24 -7.89 -11.63
N LEU A 8 7.86 -7.36 -10.57
CA LEU A 8 7.15 -6.79 -9.43
C LEU A 8 6.30 -5.56 -9.79
N PRO A 9 6.79 -4.58 -10.59
CA PRO A 9 5.96 -3.45 -11.00
C PRO A 9 4.75 -3.88 -11.83
N VAL A 10 4.93 -4.82 -12.76
CA VAL A 10 3.83 -5.34 -13.60
C VAL A 10 2.78 -6.05 -12.74
N LEU A 11 3.22 -6.88 -11.78
CA LEU A 11 2.32 -7.50 -10.80
C LEU A 11 1.55 -6.44 -9.99
N GLY A 12 2.21 -5.35 -9.61
CA GLY A 12 1.57 -4.22 -8.93
C GLY A 12 0.44 -3.61 -9.74
N GLN A 13 0.65 -3.34 -11.02
CA GLN A 13 -0.38 -2.78 -11.90
C GLN A 13 -1.56 -3.74 -12.08
N VAL A 14 -1.28 -5.04 -12.19
CA VAL A 14 -2.31 -6.07 -12.26
C VAL A 14 -3.11 -6.18 -10.96
N LEU A 15 -2.47 -6.04 -9.80
CA LEU A 15 -3.16 -5.95 -8.51
C LEU A 15 -4.06 -4.71 -8.44
N LEU A 16 -3.59 -3.54 -8.87
CA LEU A 16 -4.39 -2.32 -8.94
C LEU A 16 -5.65 -2.52 -9.81
N MET A 17 -5.49 -3.05 -11.02
CA MET A 17 -6.62 -3.35 -11.91
C MET A 17 -7.61 -4.31 -11.26
N SER A 18 -7.11 -5.37 -10.61
CA SER A 18 -7.93 -6.36 -9.90
C SER A 18 -8.73 -5.74 -8.76
N VAL A 19 -8.12 -4.84 -7.99
CA VAL A 19 -8.78 -4.13 -6.88
C VAL A 19 -9.85 -3.17 -7.39
N LEU A 20 -9.54 -2.34 -8.39
CA LEU A 20 -10.51 -1.39 -8.96
C LEU A 20 -11.74 -2.11 -9.49
N LEU A 21 -11.55 -3.22 -10.19
CA LEU A 21 -12.67 -4.00 -10.71
C LEU A 21 -13.40 -4.78 -9.63
N ALA A 22 -12.71 -5.30 -8.61
CA ALA A 22 -13.40 -5.84 -7.45
C ALA A 22 -14.29 -4.77 -6.80
N MET A 23 -13.81 -3.53 -6.66
CA MET A 23 -14.60 -2.42 -6.11
C MET A 23 -15.84 -2.11 -6.97
N LEU A 24 -15.69 -2.00 -8.30
CA LEU A 24 -16.80 -1.75 -9.22
C LEU A 24 -17.79 -2.91 -9.29
N ALA A 25 -17.28 -4.14 -9.43
CA ALA A 25 -18.07 -5.35 -9.58
C ALA A 25 -18.74 -5.79 -8.27
N GLY A 26 -18.15 -5.49 -7.11
CA GLY A 26 -18.72 -5.86 -5.81
C GLY A 26 -20.13 -5.32 -5.56
N LYS A 27 -20.51 -4.25 -6.27
CA LYS A 27 -21.87 -3.69 -6.26
C LYS A 27 -22.88 -4.53 -7.05
N TYR A 28 -22.43 -5.24 -8.09
CA TYR A 28 -23.29 -5.93 -9.05
C TYR A 28 -23.17 -7.46 -9.00
N VAL A 29 -22.02 -7.98 -8.56
CA VAL A 29 -21.69 -9.41 -8.53
C VAL A 29 -21.47 -9.81 -7.07
N GLN A 30 -22.48 -10.44 -6.49
CA GLN A 30 -22.44 -10.97 -5.12
C GLN A 30 -21.79 -12.36 -5.07
N ASP A 31 -21.81 -13.12 -6.17
CA ASP A 31 -21.27 -14.48 -6.24
C ASP A 31 -19.73 -14.49 -6.32
N ILE A 32 -19.10 -15.16 -5.35
CA ILE A 32 -17.65 -15.30 -5.21
C ILE A 32 -17.01 -15.97 -6.44
N ARG A 33 -17.69 -16.93 -7.08
CA ARG A 33 -17.16 -17.64 -8.27
C ARG A 33 -17.07 -16.71 -9.47
N LYS A 34 -18.07 -15.85 -9.65
CA LYS A 34 -18.08 -14.84 -10.72
C LYS A 34 -17.01 -13.76 -10.47
N ARG A 35 -16.75 -13.39 -9.21
CA ARG A 35 -15.63 -12.49 -8.85
C ARG A 35 -14.28 -13.10 -9.20
N TRP A 36 -14.06 -14.38 -8.88
CA TRP A 36 -12.85 -15.11 -9.26
C TRP A 36 -12.65 -15.19 -10.77
N LEU A 37 -13.70 -15.47 -11.54
CA LEU A 37 -13.63 -15.46 -13.01
C LEU A 37 -13.27 -14.07 -13.56
N MET A 38 -13.82 -12.99 -13.00
CA MET A 38 -13.47 -11.64 -13.41
C MET A 38 -11.99 -11.31 -13.12
N VAL A 39 -11.49 -11.66 -11.93
CA VAL A 39 -10.07 -11.48 -11.59
C VAL A 39 -9.18 -12.30 -12.53
N ALA A 40 -9.54 -13.55 -12.82
CA ALA A 40 -8.80 -14.39 -13.76
C ALA A 40 -8.77 -13.80 -15.18
N ILE A 41 -9.90 -13.30 -15.68
CA ILE A 41 -9.96 -12.62 -16.99
C ILE A 41 -9.04 -11.40 -16.99
N LEU A 42 -8.98 -10.63 -15.90
CA LEU A 42 -8.13 -9.44 -15.82
C LEU A 42 -6.65 -9.75 -15.71
N LEU A 43 -6.30 -10.83 -15.01
CA LEU A 43 -4.94 -11.35 -15.01
C LEU A 43 -4.52 -11.67 -16.45
N VAL A 44 -5.38 -12.36 -17.20
CA VAL A 44 -5.14 -12.67 -18.61
C VAL A 44 -5.08 -11.40 -19.46
N MET A 45 -6.01 -10.45 -19.32
CA MET A 45 -6.00 -9.21 -20.10
C MET A 45 -4.81 -8.29 -19.77
N GLY A 46 -4.45 -8.19 -18.49
CA GLY A 46 -3.36 -7.36 -18.00
C GLY A 46 -1.99 -7.83 -18.47
N PHE A 47 -1.80 -9.14 -18.61
CA PHE A 47 -0.56 -9.74 -19.11
C PHE A 47 -0.54 -9.98 -20.62
N SER A 48 -1.68 -10.31 -21.24
CA SER A 48 -1.70 -10.92 -22.58
C SER A 48 -2.29 -10.05 -23.69
N ILE A 49 -2.88 -8.89 -23.40
CA ILE A 49 -3.36 -7.98 -24.47
C ILE A 49 -2.30 -6.90 -24.74
N PRO A 50 -1.51 -7.03 -25.82
CA PRO A 50 -0.60 -5.97 -26.25
C PRO A 50 -1.42 -4.85 -26.91
N LEU A 51 -1.45 -3.69 -26.26
CA LEU A 51 -1.90 -2.44 -26.86
C LEU A 51 -0.64 -1.72 -27.38
N ASN A 52 -0.50 -1.59 -28.69
CA ASN A 52 0.68 -0.97 -29.32
C ASN A 52 2.03 -1.60 -28.88
N GLY A 53 2.06 -2.91 -28.64
CA GLY A 53 3.28 -3.64 -28.24
C GLY A 53 3.59 -3.65 -26.74
N LEU A 54 2.80 -2.97 -25.91
CA LEU A 54 2.89 -3.02 -24.44
C LEU A 54 1.64 -3.64 -23.85
N SER A 55 1.77 -4.42 -22.79
CA SER A 55 0.60 -4.93 -22.07
C SER A 55 -0.17 -3.79 -21.39
N THR A 56 -1.46 -4.01 -21.10
CA THR A 56 -2.27 -3.01 -20.37
C THR A 56 -1.63 -2.61 -19.04
N ALA A 57 -1.01 -3.57 -18.34
CA ALA A 57 -0.27 -3.31 -17.10
C ALA A 57 0.95 -2.42 -17.33
N GLN A 58 1.68 -2.61 -18.43
CA GLN A 58 2.82 -1.76 -18.79
C GLN A 58 2.40 -0.34 -19.16
N TRP A 59 1.28 -0.18 -19.87
CA TRP A 59 0.70 1.14 -20.14
C TRP A 59 0.36 1.89 -18.85
N LEU A 60 -0.27 1.20 -17.89
CA LEU A 60 -0.62 1.79 -16.61
C LEU A 60 0.63 2.19 -15.81
N ARG A 61 1.69 1.37 -15.86
CA ARG A 61 3.01 1.68 -15.30
C ARG A 61 3.60 2.95 -15.91
N THR A 62 3.47 3.17 -17.23
CA THR A 62 3.96 4.39 -17.87
C THR A 62 3.23 5.64 -17.37
N LEU A 63 1.93 5.53 -17.04
CA LEU A 63 1.13 6.66 -16.56
C LEU A 63 1.30 6.95 -15.06
N LEU A 64 1.34 5.90 -14.23
CA LEU A 64 1.31 6.02 -12.77
C LEU A 64 2.68 5.82 -12.12
N GLY A 65 3.66 5.31 -12.86
CA GLY A 65 4.93 4.84 -12.30
C GLY A 65 4.80 3.50 -11.58
N ASP A 66 5.82 3.17 -10.79
CA ASP A 66 5.83 1.97 -9.95
C ASP A 66 5.00 2.22 -8.69
N LEU A 67 4.19 1.23 -8.30
CA LEU A 67 3.44 1.31 -7.05
C LEU A 67 4.36 1.03 -5.87
N SER A 68 4.15 1.75 -4.77
CA SER A 68 4.89 1.54 -3.53
C SER A 68 4.61 0.16 -2.93
N VAL A 69 5.56 -0.33 -2.13
CA VAL A 69 5.41 -1.62 -1.44
C VAL A 69 4.20 -1.59 -0.50
N ILE A 70 3.90 -0.44 0.12
CA ILE A 70 2.71 -0.29 0.96
C ILE A 70 1.43 -0.44 0.14
N THR A 71 1.37 0.11 -1.07
CA THR A 71 0.23 -0.10 -2.00
C THR A 71 0.06 -1.57 -2.34
N LEU A 72 1.17 -2.26 -2.67
CA LEU A 72 1.14 -3.69 -2.97
C LEU A 72 0.57 -4.50 -1.79
N VAL A 73 1.01 -4.20 -0.56
CA VAL A 73 0.52 -4.88 0.66
C VAL A 73 -0.97 -4.64 0.89
N ILE A 74 -1.43 -3.39 0.76
CA ILE A 74 -2.85 -3.06 0.95
C ILE A 74 -3.72 -3.74 -0.11
N PHE A 75 -3.31 -3.69 -1.38
CA PHE A 75 -4.05 -4.33 -2.46
C PHE A 75 -4.03 -5.86 -2.35
N ALA A 76 -2.89 -6.44 -1.97
CA ALA A 76 -2.81 -7.86 -1.66
C ALA A 76 -3.75 -8.24 -0.51
N ASN A 77 -3.85 -7.44 0.55
CA ASN A 77 -4.81 -7.68 1.64
C ASN A 77 -6.26 -7.60 1.15
N ILE A 78 -6.61 -6.62 0.32
CA ILE A 78 -7.97 -6.50 -0.24
C ILE A 78 -8.33 -7.72 -1.08
N VAL A 79 -7.40 -8.15 -1.95
CA VAL A 79 -7.57 -9.34 -2.79
C VAL A 79 -7.71 -10.57 -1.90
N ALA A 80 -6.82 -10.75 -0.91
CA ALA A 80 -6.85 -11.88 0.02
C ALA A 80 -8.17 -11.97 0.80
N GLN A 81 -8.65 -10.83 1.32
CA GLN A 81 -9.91 -10.75 2.04
C GLN A 81 -11.11 -11.05 1.15
N ARG A 82 -11.14 -10.52 -0.08
CA ARG A 82 -12.27 -10.69 -0.99
C ARG A 82 -12.35 -12.07 -1.63
N LEU A 83 -11.21 -12.71 -1.82
CA LEU A 83 -11.10 -13.95 -2.57
C LEU A 83 -11.00 -15.19 -1.67
N PHE A 84 -10.32 -15.07 -0.53
CA PHE A 84 -10.07 -16.16 0.41
C PHE A 84 -10.68 -15.92 1.80
N GLY A 85 -11.23 -14.74 2.08
CA GLY A 85 -11.72 -14.39 3.42
C GLY A 85 -10.60 -14.17 4.45
N LEU A 86 -9.34 -14.05 4.01
CA LEU A 86 -8.17 -13.87 4.87
C LEU A 86 -7.91 -12.37 5.07
N ASP A 87 -7.96 -11.90 6.31
CA ASP A 87 -7.56 -10.53 6.67
C ASP A 87 -6.13 -10.55 7.22
N LEU A 88 -5.17 -10.13 6.39
CA LEU A 88 -3.74 -10.09 6.71
C LEU A 88 -3.38 -8.82 7.50
N LEU A 89 -4.22 -7.78 7.45
CA LEU A 89 -4.00 -6.50 8.13
C LEU A 89 -5.26 -6.11 8.90
N HIS A 90 -5.21 -6.28 10.21
CA HIS A 90 -6.34 -6.12 11.12
C HIS A 90 -7.00 -4.74 10.94
N PRO A 91 -8.33 -4.60 11.05
CA PRO A 91 -9.02 -3.34 10.73
C PRO A 91 -8.48 -2.10 11.45
N VAL A 92 -8.04 -2.23 12.71
CA VAL A 92 -7.44 -1.14 13.49
C VAL A 92 -6.07 -0.75 12.93
N ALA A 93 -5.20 -1.73 12.68
CA ALA A 93 -3.88 -1.53 12.07
C ALA A 93 -4.01 -0.88 10.67
N ARG A 94 -4.95 -1.37 9.86
CA ARG A 94 -5.28 -0.78 8.55
C ARG A 94 -5.71 0.67 8.69
N SER A 95 -6.63 0.98 9.61
CA SER A 95 -7.06 2.37 9.85
C SER A 95 -5.90 3.27 10.26
N ASN A 96 -5.02 2.79 11.14
CA ASN A 96 -3.86 3.56 11.60
C ASN A 96 -2.83 3.78 10.48
N LEU A 97 -2.61 2.76 9.63
CA LEU A 97 -1.77 2.87 8.45
C LEU A 97 -2.29 3.93 7.48
N LEU A 98 -3.59 3.90 7.14
CA LEU A 98 -4.20 4.87 6.22
C LEU A 98 -4.13 6.31 6.76
N ARG A 99 -4.34 6.49 8.07
CA ARG A 99 -4.15 7.81 8.72
C ARG A 99 -2.70 8.27 8.63
N GLY A 100 -1.74 7.38 8.88
CA GLY A 100 -0.32 7.65 8.75
C GLY A 100 0.06 8.04 7.32
N ILE A 101 -0.48 7.35 6.31
CA ILE A 101 -0.28 7.67 4.89
C ILE A 101 -0.80 9.05 4.55
N VAL A 102 -2.03 9.41 4.97
CA VAL A 102 -2.58 10.74 4.68
C VAL A 102 -1.78 11.83 5.37
N LEU A 103 -1.40 11.62 6.65
CA LEU A 103 -0.54 12.56 7.37
C LEU A 103 0.81 12.73 6.66
N ALA A 104 1.46 11.63 6.29
CA ALA A 104 2.73 11.66 5.58
C ALA A 104 2.59 12.32 4.21
N GLY A 105 1.55 12.03 3.43
CA GLY A 105 1.32 12.64 2.13
C GLY A 105 1.07 14.15 2.21
N VAL A 106 0.26 14.61 3.18
CA VAL A 106 0.00 16.04 3.39
C VAL A 106 1.26 16.80 3.79
N LEU A 107 2.18 16.16 4.54
CA LEU A 107 3.43 16.79 4.95
C LEU A 107 4.52 16.70 3.88
N LEU A 108 4.66 15.55 3.21
CA LEU A 108 5.78 15.26 2.33
C LEU A 108 5.53 15.68 0.88
N TYR A 109 4.31 15.52 0.33
CA TYR A 109 4.08 15.89 -1.07
C TYR A 109 4.28 17.38 -1.35
N PRO A 110 3.78 18.33 -0.54
CA PRO A 110 4.00 19.74 -0.81
C PRO A 110 5.50 20.09 -0.82
N LEU A 111 6.27 19.55 0.14
CA LEU A 111 7.72 19.76 0.21
C LEU A 111 8.42 19.19 -1.03
N ALA A 112 8.05 17.98 -1.46
CA ALA A 112 8.57 17.37 -2.69
C ALA A 112 8.19 18.14 -3.97
N LEU A 113 7.05 18.84 -3.96
CA LEU A 113 6.57 19.67 -5.07
C LEU A 113 7.15 21.10 -5.05
N GLY A 114 8.08 21.40 -4.14
CA GLY A 114 8.77 22.68 -4.07
C GLY A 114 8.10 23.72 -3.17
N LEU A 115 7.14 23.32 -2.33
CA LEU A 115 6.61 24.20 -1.29
C LEU A 115 7.64 24.32 -0.16
N GLY A 116 8.51 25.32 -0.25
CA GLY A 116 9.57 25.60 0.73
C GLY A 116 10.98 25.26 0.21
N SER A 117 11.97 25.34 1.09
CA SER A 117 13.39 25.13 0.75
C SER A 117 13.88 23.69 0.99
N ILE A 118 13.04 22.84 1.59
CA ILE A 118 13.38 21.45 1.93
C ILE A 118 12.77 20.53 0.89
N ASP A 119 13.61 19.81 0.16
CA ASP A 119 13.17 18.72 -0.72
C ASP A 119 13.07 17.42 0.08
N SER A 120 11.85 17.06 0.49
CA SER A 120 11.62 15.81 1.22
C SER A 120 11.87 14.57 0.35
N TYR A 121 11.74 14.66 -0.97
CA TYR A 121 11.95 13.53 -1.87
C TYR A 121 13.44 13.17 -1.98
N ALA A 122 14.30 14.18 -2.04
CA ALA A 122 15.75 14.00 -2.07
C ALA A 122 16.28 13.18 -0.88
N THR A 123 15.65 13.32 0.28
CA THR A 123 16.08 12.65 1.51
C THR A 123 15.92 11.12 1.47
N GLY A 124 15.14 10.57 0.52
CA GLY A 124 14.99 9.13 0.37
C GLY A 124 16.09 8.44 -0.46
N PHE A 125 16.98 9.21 -1.12
CA PHE A 125 18.22 8.66 -1.70
C PHE A 125 19.29 8.36 -0.63
N ALA A 126 19.25 9.05 0.51
CA ALA A 126 20.09 8.81 1.67
C ALA A 126 19.22 8.47 2.90
N PRO A 127 18.56 7.31 2.91
CA PRO A 127 17.35 7.08 3.71
C PRO A 127 17.62 6.75 5.19
N LEU A 128 18.81 7.00 5.73
CA LEU A 128 19.17 6.57 7.09
C LEU A 128 18.13 7.03 8.12
N TRP A 129 17.72 8.30 8.05
CA TRP A 129 16.73 8.85 8.96
C TRP A 129 15.33 8.20 8.76
N MET A 130 14.93 7.90 7.52
CA MET A 130 13.67 7.22 7.22
C MET A 130 13.66 5.80 7.77
N VAL A 131 14.76 5.07 7.59
CA VAL A 131 14.93 3.71 8.11
C VAL A 131 14.84 3.73 9.64
N LEU A 132 15.56 4.64 10.30
CA LEU A 132 15.49 4.78 11.76
C LEU A 132 14.07 5.12 12.24
N LEU A 133 13.39 6.04 11.55
CA LEU A 133 12.02 6.43 11.87
C LEU A 133 11.05 5.25 11.71
N LEU A 134 11.14 4.49 10.62
CA LEU A 134 10.31 3.32 10.36
C LEU A 134 10.57 2.20 11.35
N CYS A 135 11.83 1.91 11.67
CA CYS A 135 12.21 0.93 12.68
C CYS A 135 11.70 1.33 14.07
N ALA A 136 11.90 2.57 14.49
CA ALA A 136 11.41 3.08 15.77
C ALA A 136 9.88 3.02 15.85
N THR A 137 9.19 3.42 14.78
CA THR A 137 7.73 3.37 14.70
C THR A 137 7.23 1.93 14.73
N SER A 138 7.87 1.02 14.00
CA SER A 138 7.57 -0.41 13.99
C SER A 138 7.69 -1.03 15.38
N VAL A 139 8.80 -0.78 16.09
CA VAL A 139 9.00 -1.23 17.47
C VAL A 139 7.91 -0.66 18.39
N MET A 140 7.60 0.62 18.26
CA MET A 140 6.58 1.27 19.07
C MET A 140 5.19 0.65 18.86
N VAL A 141 4.76 0.39 17.62
CA VAL A 141 3.45 -0.22 17.36
C VAL A 141 3.42 -1.71 17.70
N TRP A 142 4.55 -2.41 17.63
CA TRP A 142 4.70 -3.78 18.09
C TRP A 142 4.38 -3.90 19.59
N PHE A 143 4.96 -3.03 20.42
CA PHE A 143 4.68 -3.01 21.86
C PHE A 143 3.25 -2.56 22.21
N ARG A 144 2.54 -1.91 21.28
CA ARG A 144 1.10 -1.61 21.39
C ARG A 144 0.19 -2.73 20.86
N GLY A 145 0.74 -3.91 20.57
CA GLY A 145 -0.02 -5.08 20.13
C GLY A 145 -0.39 -5.10 18.65
N GLN A 146 0.01 -4.10 17.85
CA GLN A 146 -0.26 -4.02 16.41
C GLN A 146 0.91 -4.62 15.61
N ARG A 147 1.10 -5.94 15.75
CA ARG A 147 2.24 -6.67 15.16
C ARG A 147 2.21 -6.68 13.63
N ASP A 148 1.02 -6.79 13.05
CA ASP A 148 0.78 -6.69 11.61
C ASP A 148 1.22 -5.33 11.06
N LEU A 149 0.85 -4.22 11.71
CA LEU A 149 1.31 -2.88 11.34
C LEU A 149 2.84 -2.75 11.44
N ALA A 150 3.43 -3.29 12.52
CA ALA A 150 4.87 -3.28 12.71
C ALA A 150 5.61 -3.95 11.54
N ILE A 151 5.12 -5.12 11.10
CA ILE A 151 5.68 -5.86 9.97
C ILE A 151 5.53 -5.05 8.69
N VAL A 152 4.33 -4.51 8.42
CA VAL A 152 4.06 -3.73 7.21
C VAL A 152 4.98 -2.51 7.09
N LEU A 153 5.29 -1.82 8.19
CA LEU A 153 6.21 -0.68 8.19
C LEU A 153 7.67 -1.06 7.84
N LEU A 154 8.07 -2.31 8.06
CA LEU A 154 9.42 -2.80 7.74
C LEU A 154 9.54 -3.37 6.32
N LEU A 155 8.43 -3.74 5.68
CA LEU A 155 8.44 -4.29 4.33
C LEU A 155 9.09 -3.36 3.28
N PRO A 156 8.81 -2.04 3.25
CA PRO A 156 9.50 -1.11 2.35
C PRO A 156 11.02 -1.08 2.57
N VAL A 157 11.46 -1.12 3.83
CA VAL A 157 12.90 -1.14 4.17
C VAL A 157 13.55 -2.42 3.67
N ALA A 158 12.92 -3.57 3.89
CA ALA A 158 13.42 -4.85 3.40
C ALA A 158 13.46 -4.87 1.86
N ALA A 159 12.39 -4.45 1.20
CA ALA A 159 12.28 -4.40 -0.25
C ALA A 159 13.31 -3.43 -0.89
N PHE A 160 13.57 -2.30 -0.25
CA PHE A 160 14.59 -1.34 -0.69
C PHE A 160 16.00 -1.93 -0.61
N ASN A 161 16.34 -2.60 0.49
CA ASN A 161 17.64 -3.25 0.66
C ASN A 161 17.82 -4.42 -0.32
N LEU A 162 16.74 -5.13 -0.65
CA LEU A 162 16.73 -6.21 -1.64
C LEU A 162 16.64 -5.71 -3.09
N ARG A 163 16.56 -4.38 -3.32
CA ARG A 163 16.43 -3.77 -4.66
C ARG A 163 15.28 -4.37 -5.47
N LEU A 164 14.11 -4.50 -4.84
CA LEU A 164 12.94 -5.13 -5.46
C LEU A 164 12.22 -4.23 -6.47
N LEU A 165 12.29 -2.90 -6.31
CA LEU A 165 11.83 -1.94 -7.31
C LEU A 165 13.06 -1.36 -8.05
N GLU A 166 12.81 -0.75 -9.22
CA GLU A 166 13.86 -0.09 -10.00
C GLU A 166 14.36 1.17 -9.30
N SER A 167 13.52 1.84 -8.51
CA SER A 167 13.90 3.05 -7.80
C SER A 167 15.02 2.82 -6.78
N ALA A 168 15.94 3.77 -6.75
CA ALA A 168 17.00 3.89 -5.74
C ALA A 168 16.60 4.82 -4.57
N ASN A 169 15.33 5.25 -4.50
CA ASN A 169 14.80 6.13 -3.48
C ASN A 169 13.82 5.37 -2.57
N LEU A 170 14.05 5.33 -1.25
CA LEU A 170 13.19 4.62 -0.29
C LEU A 170 11.77 5.23 -0.24
N TRP A 171 11.63 6.51 -0.57
CA TRP A 171 10.34 7.20 -0.59
C TRP A 171 9.35 6.51 -1.54
N ASP A 172 9.82 6.05 -2.71
CA ASP A 172 9.00 5.33 -3.70
C ASP A 172 8.53 3.96 -3.22
N TYR A 173 9.20 3.37 -2.22
CA TYR A 173 8.79 2.11 -1.62
C TYR A 173 7.69 2.33 -0.56
N LEU A 174 7.56 3.55 -0.03
CA LEU A 174 6.68 3.91 1.07
C LEU A 174 5.38 4.57 0.62
N LEU A 175 5.48 5.50 -0.32
CA LEU A 175 4.38 6.36 -0.75
C LEU A 175 4.33 6.42 -2.27
N ASP A 176 3.11 6.48 -2.78
CA ASP A 176 2.83 6.78 -4.18
C ASP A 176 1.47 7.52 -4.25
N PRO A 177 1.19 8.26 -5.34
CA PRO A 177 -0.05 9.02 -5.46
C PRO A 177 -1.31 8.16 -5.34
N VAL A 178 -1.29 6.92 -5.86
CA VAL A 178 -2.43 6.00 -5.80
C VAL A 178 -2.73 5.65 -4.35
N LEU A 179 -1.69 5.38 -3.55
CA LEU A 179 -1.82 5.09 -2.12
C LEU A 179 -2.45 6.24 -1.36
N PHE A 180 -1.96 7.45 -1.60
CA PHE A 180 -2.42 8.65 -0.91
C PHE A 180 -3.89 8.93 -1.18
N PHE A 181 -4.30 8.92 -2.45
CA PHE A 181 -5.70 9.13 -2.82
C PHE A 181 -6.60 8.01 -2.32
N TYR A 182 -6.14 6.75 -2.39
CA TYR A 182 -6.88 5.63 -1.83
C TYR A 182 -7.12 5.81 -0.32
N ALA A 183 -6.07 6.17 0.44
CA ALA A 183 -6.18 6.39 1.88
C ALA A 183 -7.11 7.57 2.21
N LEU A 184 -7.01 8.67 1.45
CA LEU A 184 -7.86 9.84 1.61
C LEU A 184 -9.35 9.49 1.38
N VAL A 185 -9.67 8.84 0.26
CA VAL A 185 -11.05 8.43 -0.06
C VAL A 185 -11.61 7.50 1.01
N GLN A 186 -10.82 6.51 1.46
CA GLN A 186 -11.28 5.57 2.47
C GLN A 186 -11.54 6.23 3.82
N LEU A 187 -10.71 7.20 4.22
CA LEU A 187 -10.89 7.91 5.46
C LEU A 187 -12.12 8.83 5.42
N VAL A 188 -12.32 9.56 4.32
CA VAL A 188 -13.50 10.42 4.12
C VAL A 188 -14.80 9.61 4.01
N ALA A 189 -14.75 8.45 3.35
CA ALA A 189 -15.91 7.54 3.25
C ALA A 189 -16.21 6.80 4.56
N SER A 190 -15.23 6.68 5.47
CA SER A 190 -15.43 6.02 6.75
C SER A 190 -16.25 6.91 7.70
N LYS A 191 -17.38 6.40 8.21
CA LYS A 191 -18.22 7.10 9.20
C LYS A 191 -17.52 7.39 10.54
N ASN A 192 -16.31 6.88 10.75
CA ASN A 192 -15.56 6.90 12.03
C ASN A 192 -14.40 7.90 12.06
N PHE A 193 -14.36 8.88 11.14
CA PHE A 193 -13.30 9.89 11.09
C PHE A 193 -13.16 10.72 12.40
N GLY A 194 -14.21 10.75 13.25
CA GLY A 194 -14.26 11.55 14.48
C GLY A 194 -14.08 10.83 15.84
N HIS A 195 -14.01 9.49 15.92
CA HIS A 195 -13.91 8.81 17.22
C HIS A 195 -12.47 8.45 17.59
N PHE A 196 -11.75 9.44 18.11
CA PHE A 196 -10.53 9.23 18.87
C PHE A 196 -10.91 8.98 20.34
N LYS A 197 -11.07 7.71 20.73
CA LYS A 197 -10.84 7.29 22.11
C LYS A 197 -9.48 6.61 22.13
N LEU A 198 -8.51 7.26 22.75
CA LEU A 198 -7.30 6.58 23.22
C LEU A 198 -7.73 5.61 24.30
N ASP A 199 -8.07 4.39 23.92
CA ASP A 199 -8.34 3.35 24.91
C ASP A 199 -7.01 2.85 25.47
N TYR A 200 -6.57 3.51 26.54
CA TYR A 200 -5.38 3.15 27.33
C TYR A 200 -5.69 2.05 28.36
N SER A 201 -6.86 1.41 28.35
CA SER A 201 -7.31 0.60 29.50
C SER A 201 -7.00 -0.90 29.47
N ASP A 202 -6.59 -1.51 28.36
CA ASP A 202 -6.56 -2.98 28.27
C ASP A 202 -5.20 -3.65 28.52
N ALA A 203 -4.22 -2.91 29.05
CA ALA A 203 -2.92 -3.49 29.43
C ALA A 203 -2.89 -4.14 30.83
N LYS A 204 -4.03 -4.32 31.50
CA LYS A 204 -4.09 -5.07 32.77
C LYS A 204 -5.17 -6.14 32.70
N VAL A 205 -4.82 -7.31 33.24
CA VAL A 205 -5.66 -8.50 33.46
C VAL A 205 -5.70 -9.50 32.31
N LYS A 206 -4.56 -10.18 32.10
CA LYS A 206 -4.61 -11.61 31.80
C LYS A 206 -3.39 -12.34 32.38
N ASN A 207 -3.33 -12.38 33.71
CA ASN A 207 -2.63 -13.42 34.47
C ASN A 207 -3.61 -13.94 35.52
N ARG A 208 -4.28 -15.04 35.18
CA ARG A 208 -4.80 -16.03 36.11
C ARG A 208 -4.53 -17.39 35.49
#